data_AF-X1TKV4-F1
#
_entry.id   AF-X1TKV4-F1
#
_cell.length_a   1.000
_cell.length_b   1.000
_cell.length_c   1.000
_cell.angle_alpha   90.00
_cell.angle_beta   90.00
_cell.angle_gamma   90.00
#
_symmetry.space_group_name_H-M   'P 1'
#
loop_
_entity.id
_entity.type
_entity.pdbx_description
1 polymer ?
#
loop_
_entity_poly.entity_id
_entity_poly.type
_entity_poly.pdbx_seq_one_letter_code
_entity_poly.pdbx_strand_id
1 'polypeptide(L)'
;MLASPDGEEVKAPHGIPEGQKFRYMRFDPVLGRAWEFGLNMGMAFQIYDDYLGVWGDEAMVGKTANDLIEKKRALPFVLALQLDPKSSKNWLGLRHPKKEHAAVFRELMEKHGIPEQVKKIEGRYIRKARTNLKELPLKPEYQDQFEEVLSFLTERKV
;
A
#
# COMPACT_ATOMS: atom_id res chain seq x y z
N MET A 1 17.44 15.25 -1.85
CA MET A 1 18.04 16.60 -1.84
C MET A 1 17.87 17.13 -0.43
N LEU A 2 18.90 17.44 0.37
CA LEU A 2 20.32 17.72 0.15
C LEU A 2 21.18 16.93 1.15
N ALA A 3 22.27 16.32 0.66
CA ALA A 3 23.62 16.48 1.19
C ALA A 3 24.60 15.90 0.14
N SER A 4 25.56 16.71 -0.30
CA SER A 4 26.78 16.21 -0.95
C SER A 4 27.72 15.63 0.11
N PRO A 5 28.56 14.63 -0.23
CA PRO A 5 29.44 13.94 0.72
C PRO A 5 30.59 14.80 1.27
N ASP A 6 30.84 15.96 0.65
CA ASP A 6 32.12 16.66 0.74
C ASP A 6 32.13 17.87 1.68
N GLY A 7 31.09 18.05 2.50
CA GLY A 7 31.07 19.07 3.55
C GLY A 7 30.90 20.52 3.08
N GLU A 8 30.41 20.75 1.85
CA GLU A 8 30.01 22.10 1.44
C GLU A 8 28.71 22.55 2.13
N GLU A 9 28.74 23.74 2.73
CA GLU A 9 27.57 24.40 3.30
C GLU A 9 26.55 24.73 2.21
N VAL A 10 25.38 24.10 2.26
CA VAL A 10 24.24 24.49 1.43
C VAL A 10 23.35 25.44 2.22
N LYS A 11 23.06 26.60 1.63
CA LYS A 11 22.29 27.68 2.23
C LYS A 11 20.94 27.18 2.77
N ALA A 12 20.60 27.55 4.01
CA ALA A 12 19.33 27.17 4.63
C ALA A 12 18.12 27.66 3.79
N PRO A 13 17.04 26.87 3.70
CA PRO A 13 15.81 27.33 3.05
C PRO A 13 15.24 28.57 3.76
N HIS A 14 14.61 29.46 2.99
CA HIS A 14 14.09 30.74 3.49
C HIS A 14 13.10 30.52 4.65
N GLY A 15 13.32 31.22 5.78
CA GLY A 15 12.43 31.22 6.94
C GLY A 15 13.03 30.69 8.25
N ILE A 16 14.30 30.29 8.26
CA ILE A 16 14.98 29.81 9.48
C ILE A 16 15.88 30.93 10.06
N PRO A 17 15.74 31.30 11.35
CA PRO A 17 16.59 32.32 11.99
C PRO A 17 18.08 31.91 11.99
N GLU A 18 18.96 32.85 11.64
CA GLU A 18 20.42 32.67 11.75
C GLU A 18 20.81 32.39 13.21
N GLY A 19 21.66 31.38 13.42
CA GLY A 19 22.26 31.08 14.73
C GLY A 19 21.79 29.80 15.43
N GLN A 20 20.76 29.11 14.92
CA GLN A 20 20.45 27.76 15.42
C GLN A 20 21.40 26.73 14.78
N LYS A 21 22.31 26.17 15.58
CA LYS A 21 23.09 24.99 15.20
C LYS A 21 22.15 23.79 15.11
N PHE A 22 21.58 23.54 13.93
CA PHE A 22 20.98 22.24 13.65
C PHE A 22 22.12 21.23 13.54
N ARG A 23 22.22 20.34 14.53
CA ARG A 23 23.04 19.14 14.40
C ARG A 23 22.43 18.37 13.23
N TYR A 24 23.06 18.43 12.05
CA TYR A 24 22.67 17.64 10.88
C TYR A 24 22.33 16.22 11.37
N MET A 25 21.06 15.80 11.27
CA MET A 25 20.72 14.40 11.44
C MET A 25 21.49 13.69 10.33
N ARG A 26 22.57 12.98 10.69
CA ARG A 26 23.19 12.06 9.73
C ARG A 26 22.07 11.15 9.24
N PHE A 27 21.92 11.05 7.93
CA PHE A 27 21.09 10.01 7.35
C PHE A 27 21.63 8.69 7.89
N ASP A 28 20.87 8.05 8.77
CA ASP A 28 21.19 6.73 9.26
C ASP A 28 20.65 5.74 8.21
N PRO A 29 21.52 5.07 7.45
CA PRO A 29 21.07 4.16 6.39
C PRO A 29 20.23 3.00 6.94
N VAL A 30 20.45 2.60 8.20
CA VAL A 30 19.69 1.56 8.88
C VAL A 30 18.27 2.05 9.17
N LEU A 31 18.11 3.26 9.69
CA LEU A 31 16.77 3.85 9.91
C LEU A 31 16.03 4.06 8.59
N GLY A 32 16.72 4.52 7.55
CA GLY A 32 16.13 4.66 6.21
C GLY A 32 15.64 3.33 5.64
N ARG A 33 16.44 2.26 5.77
CA ARG A 33 16.04 0.91 5.36
C ARG A 33 14.89 0.35 6.19
N ALA A 34 14.88 0.59 7.50
CA ALA A 34 13.81 0.13 8.39
C ALA A 34 12.49 0.82 8.07
N TRP A 35 12.53 2.12 7.77
CA TRP A 35 11.39 2.89 7.28
C TRP A 35 10.85 2.30 5.97
N GLU A 36 11.72 2.08 4.98
CA GLU A 36 11.33 1.50 3.69
C GLU A 36 10.76 0.08 3.85
N PHE A 37 11.34 -0.75 4.71
CA PHE A 37 10.78 -2.05 5.05
C PHE A 37 9.34 -1.93 5.58
N GLY A 38 9.14 -1.13 6.63
CA GLY A 38 7.83 -0.95 7.26
C GLY A 38 6.79 -0.35 6.30
N LEU A 39 7.18 0.67 5.52
CA LEU A 39 6.33 1.28 4.50
C LEU A 39 5.87 0.27 3.45
N ASN A 40 6.79 -0.52 2.89
CA ASN A 40 6.44 -1.48 1.86
C ASN A 40 5.58 -2.63 2.41
N MET A 41 5.84 -3.07 3.64
CA MET A 41 5.00 -4.06 4.32
C MET A 41 3.58 -3.51 4.57
N GLY A 42 3.46 -2.30 5.10
CA GLY A 42 2.16 -1.65 5.36
C GLY A 42 1.36 -1.41 4.08
N MET A 43 2.02 -1.01 2.99
CA MET A 43 1.39 -0.86 1.69
C MET A 43 0.82 -2.19 1.18
N ALA A 44 1.57 -3.30 1.29
CA ALA A 44 1.07 -4.61 0.90
C ALA A 44 -0.15 -5.01 1.73
N PHE A 45 -0.13 -4.78 3.05
CA PHE A 45 -1.26 -5.06 3.93
C PHE A 45 -2.51 -4.26 3.54
N GLN A 46 -2.40 -2.95 3.30
CA GLN A 46 -3.56 -2.13 2.93
C GLN A 46 -4.12 -2.53 1.56
N ILE A 47 -3.26 -2.86 0.60
CA ILE A 47 -3.70 -3.34 -0.72
C ILE A 47 -4.50 -4.64 -0.60
N TYR A 48 -4.05 -5.53 0.29
CA TYR A 48 -4.77 -6.76 0.59
C TYR A 48 -6.12 -6.50 1.28
N ASP A 49 -6.16 -5.58 2.25
CA ASP A 49 -7.40 -5.15 2.92
C ASP A 49 -8.41 -4.59 1.91
N ASP A 50 -7.96 -3.71 1.01
CA ASP A 50 -8.75 -3.18 -0.10
C ASP A 50 -9.28 -4.29 -1.02
N TYR A 51 -8.47 -5.34 -1.28
CA TYR A 51 -8.89 -6.51 -2.04
C TYR A 51 -10.01 -7.27 -1.31
N LEU A 52 -9.86 -7.52 -0.02
CA LEU A 52 -10.89 -8.22 0.77
C LEU A 52 -12.19 -7.41 0.88
N GLY A 53 -12.09 -6.08 0.97
CA GLY A 53 -13.25 -5.20 0.95
C GLY A 53 -14.14 -5.37 -0.29
N VAL A 54 -13.56 -5.82 -1.41
CA VAL A 54 -14.26 -6.07 -2.67
C VAL A 54 -14.54 -7.54 -2.92
N TRP A 55 -13.61 -8.47 -2.69
CA TRP A 55 -13.71 -9.89 -3.07
C TRP A 55 -13.64 -10.90 -1.92
N GLY A 56 -13.47 -10.45 -0.67
CA GLY A 56 -13.40 -11.34 0.48
C GLY A 56 -14.68 -12.15 0.68
N ASP A 57 -14.54 -13.41 1.11
CA ASP A 57 -15.67 -14.30 1.43
C ASP A 57 -16.42 -13.79 2.67
N GLU A 58 -17.75 -13.73 2.60
CA GLU A 58 -18.62 -13.35 3.71
C GLU A 58 -18.41 -14.22 4.94
N ALA A 59 -18.16 -15.52 4.76
CA ALA A 59 -17.99 -16.46 5.87
C ALA A 59 -16.68 -16.24 6.64
N MET A 60 -15.64 -15.75 5.96
CA MET A 60 -14.29 -15.56 6.50
C MET A 60 -14.02 -14.13 6.97
N VAL A 61 -14.61 -13.14 6.28
CA VAL A 61 -14.38 -11.70 6.52
C VAL A 61 -15.56 -11.05 7.26
N GLY A 62 -16.72 -11.74 7.33
CA GLY A 62 -17.91 -11.27 8.04
C GLY A 62 -18.71 -10.18 7.31
N LYS A 63 -18.36 -9.82 6.06
CA LYS A 63 -19.01 -8.74 5.29
C LYS A 63 -18.97 -9.00 3.77
N THR A 64 -20.11 -8.90 3.06
CA THR A 64 -20.10 -8.71 1.59
C THR A 64 -19.65 -7.31 1.26
N ALA A 65 -18.71 -7.17 0.32
CA ALA A 65 -18.58 -6.05 -0.63
C ALA A 65 -18.85 -4.66 -0.02
N ASN A 66 -18.48 -4.49 1.25
CA ASN A 66 -18.94 -3.37 2.05
C ASN A 66 -18.34 -2.09 1.47
N ASP A 67 -17.12 -2.19 0.97
CA ASP A 67 -16.37 -1.09 0.42
C ASP A 67 -16.99 -0.54 -0.88
N LEU A 68 -17.62 -1.38 -1.71
CA LEU A 68 -18.34 -0.91 -2.89
C LEU A 68 -19.64 -0.19 -2.49
N ILE A 69 -20.37 -0.72 -1.50
CA ILE A 69 -21.62 -0.13 -1.00
C ILE A 69 -21.33 1.18 -0.25
N GLU A 70 -20.28 1.22 0.56
CA GLU A 70 -19.77 2.39 1.28
C GLU A 70 -19.03 3.36 0.35
N LYS A 71 -18.83 2.99 -0.92
CA LYS A 71 -18.09 3.77 -1.93
C LYS A 71 -16.70 4.20 -1.45
N LYS A 72 -15.99 3.31 -0.75
CA LYS A 72 -14.60 3.56 -0.40
C LYS A 72 -13.77 3.74 -1.66
N ARG A 73 -12.88 4.72 -1.63
CA ARG A 73 -11.95 5.03 -2.73
C ARG A 73 -10.69 4.16 -2.64
N ALA A 74 -10.89 2.86 -2.54
CA ALA A 74 -9.84 1.84 -2.43
C ALA A 74 -9.15 1.60 -3.78
N LEU A 75 -7.98 0.95 -3.77
CA LEU A 75 -7.19 0.68 -4.98
C LEU A 75 -7.97 0.00 -6.12
N PRO A 76 -8.82 -1.03 -5.89
CA PRO A 76 -9.63 -1.63 -6.94
C PRO A 76 -10.51 -0.62 -7.70
N PHE A 77 -11.08 0.35 -6.97
CA PHE A 77 -11.90 1.41 -7.55
C PHE A 77 -11.07 2.34 -8.43
N VAL A 78 -9.87 2.71 -7.98
CA VAL A 78 -8.95 3.58 -8.75
C VAL A 78 -8.56 2.90 -10.06
N LEU A 79 -8.27 1.60 -10.03
CA LEU A 79 -7.97 0.82 -11.24
C LEU A 79 -9.17 0.74 -12.17
N ALA A 80 -10.38 0.53 -11.63
CA ALA A 80 -11.60 0.51 -12.43
C ALA A 80 -11.86 1.87 -13.10
N LEU A 81 -11.60 2.97 -12.39
CA LEU A 81 -11.73 4.32 -12.93
C LEU A 81 -10.75 4.60 -14.06
N GLN A 82 -9.54 4.03 -14.02
CA GLN A 82 -8.54 4.16 -15.08
C GLN A 82 -8.90 3.34 -16.33
N LEU A 83 -9.40 2.11 -16.15
CA LEU A 83 -9.68 1.18 -17.25
C LEU A 83 -11.06 1.40 -17.88
N ASP A 84 -12.06 1.76 -17.07
CA ASP A 84 -13.41 2.10 -17.53
C ASP A 84 -13.95 3.33 -16.78
N PRO A 85 -13.53 4.54 -17.21
CA PRO A 85 -13.97 5.78 -16.58
C PRO A 85 -15.49 5.99 -16.66
N LYS A 86 -16.15 5.48 -17.72
CA LYS A 86 -17.59 5.70 -17.94
C LYS A 86 -18.40 4.90 -16.93
N SER A 87 -18.16 3.60 -16.85
CA SER A 87 -18.87 2.72 -15.92
C SER A 87 -18.59 3.09 -14.46
N SER A 88 -17.34 3.48 -14.16
CA SER A 88 -16.95 3.93 -12.83
C SER A 88 -17.60 5.27 -12.43
N LYS A 89 -17.76 6.21 -13.37
CA LYS A 89 -18.53 7.46 -13.12
C LYS A 89 -20.02 7.18 -12.91
N ASN A 90 -20.60 6.26 -13.67
CA ASN A 90 -21.98 5.83 -13.47
C ASN A 90 -22.16 5.21 -12.07
N TRP A 91 -21.23 4.37 -11.63
CA TRP A 91 -21.19 3.82 -10.27
C TRP A 91 -21.20 4.92 -9.20
N LEU A 92 -20.31 5.91 -9.33
CA LEU A 92 -20.22 7.03 -8.38
C LEU A 92 -21.51 7.85 -8.32
N GLY A 93 -22.26 7.93 -9.42
CA GLY A 93 -23.56 8.62 -9.49
C GLY A 93 -24.69 7.97 -8.69
N LEU A 94 -24.58 6.68 -8.33
CA LEU A 94 -25.62 5.97 -7.57
C LEU A 94 -25.72 6.50 -6.14
N ARG A 95 -26.80 7.18 -5.73
CA ARG A 95 -26.89 7.72 -4.35
C ARG A 95 -26.81 6.65 -3.25
N HIS A 96 -27.46 5.51 -3.47
CA HIS A 96 -27.54 4.42 -2.50
C HIS A 96 -27.29 3.07 -3.22
N PRO A 97 -26.02 2.71 -3.50
CA PRO A 97 -25.70 1.43 -4.11
C PRO A 97 -26.17 0.30 -3.20
N LYS A 98 -26.63 -0.78 -3.82
CA LYS A 98 -27.13 -1.99 -3.14
C LYS A 98 -26.23 -3.18 -3.53
N LYS A 99 -26.42 -4.33 -2.89
CA LYS A 99 -25.67 -5.57 -3.19
C LYS A 99 -25.69 -5.92 -4.69
N GLU A 100 -26.85 -5.82 -5.35
CA GLU A 100 -26.99 -6.09 -6.79
C GLU A 100 -26.12 -5.17 -7.66
N HIS A 101 -26.13 -3.87 -7.35
CA HIS A 101 -25.25 -2.91 -8.01
C HIS A 101 -23.78 -3.32 -7.79
N ALA A 102 -23.40 -3.63 -6.55
CA ALA A 102 -22.02 -3.95 -6.21
C ALA A 102 -21.54 -5.22 -6.92
N ALA A 103 -22.41 -6.21 -7.09
CA ALA A 103 -22.15 -7.42 -7.86
C ALA A 103 -21.86 -7.09 -9.34
N VAL A 104 -22.69 -6.27 -9.98
CA VAL A 104 -22.48 -5.85 -11.38
C VAL A 104 -21.15 -5.13 -11.55
N PHE A 105 -20.82 -4.23 -10.62
CA PHE A 105 -19.57 -3.48 -10.70
C PHE A 105 -18.34 -4.35 -10.39
N ARG A 106 -18.46 -5.30 -9.46
CA ARG A 106 -17.43 -6.32 -9.21
C ARG A 106 -17.16 -7.18 -10.46
N GLU A 107 -18.21 -7.66 -11.12
CA GLU A 107 -18.09 -8.45 -12.36
C GLU A 107 -17.39 -7.64 -13.46
N LEU A 108 -17.70 -6.34 -13.56
CA LEU A 108 -16.99 -5.44 -14.46
C LEU A 108 -15.50 -5.34 -14.12
N MET A 109 -15.14 -5.24 -12.83
CA MET A 109 -13.74 -5.23 -12.40
C MET A 109 -13.02 -6.54 -12.75
N GLU A 110 -13.69 -7.68 -12.56
CA GLU A 110 -13.17 -9.02 -12.91
C GLU A 110 -12.93 -9.16 -14.41
N LYS A 111 -13.86 -8.68 -15.25
CA LYS A 111 -13.70 -8.66 -16.71
C LYS A 111 -12.48 -7.84 -17.17
N HIS A 112 -12.12 -6.81 -16.41
CA HIS A 112 -10.93 -5.98 -16.67
C HIS A 112 -9.64 -6.54 -16.04
N GLY A 113 -9.69 -7.72 -15.40
CA GLY A 113 -8.54 -8.34 -14.76
C GLY A 113 -7.98 -7.51 -13.60
N ILE A 114 -8.82 -6.73 -12.93
CA ILE A 114 -8.42 -5.91 -11.78
C ILE A 114 -7.99 -6.75 -10.57
N PRO A 115 -8.64 -7.88 -10.21
CA PRO A 115 -8.19 -8.73 -9.11
C PRO A 115 -6.71 -9.10 -9.23
N GLU A 116 -6.29 -9.54 -10.42
CA GLU A 116 -4.92 -9.96 -10.73
C GLU A 116 -3.95 -8.78 -10.69
N GLN A 117 -4.38 -7.60 -11.15
CA GLN A 117 -3.58 -6.38 -11.08
C GLN A 117 -3.34 -5.97 -9.62
N VAL A 118 -4.36 -6.01 -8.77
CA VAL A 118 -4.23 -5.72 -7.33
C VAL A 118 -3.23 -6.66 -6.68
N LYS A 119 -3.36 -7.98 -6.93
CA LYS A 119 -2.39 -8.99 -6.44
C LYS A 119 -0.97 -8.78 -6.96
N LYS A 120 -0.82 -8.37 -8.22
CA LYS A 120 0.49 -8.01 -8.79
C LYS A 120 1.11 -6.80 -8.09
N ILE A 121 0.30 -5.78 -7.78
CA ILE A 121 0.76 -4.58 -7.07
C ILE A 121 1.16 -4.94 -5.63
N GLU A 122 0.31 -5.66 -4.90
CA GLU A 122 0.60 -6.21 -3.56
C GLU A 122 1.94 -6.96 -3.54
N GLY A 123 2.11 -7.92 -4.44
CA GLY A 123 3.32 -8.73 -4.53
C GLY A 123 4.58 -7.90 -4.84
N ARG A 124 4.47 -6.76 -5.53
CA ARG A 124 5.61 -5.83 -5.70
C ARG A 124 6.03 -5.21 -4.38
N TYR A 125 5.08 -4.81 -3.54
CA TYR A 125 5.37 -4.22 -2.23
C TYR A 125 5.94 -5.25 -1.27
N ILE A 126 5.42 -6.49 -1.25
CA ILE A 126 6.04 -7.57 -0.47
C ILE A 126 7.48 -7.83 -0.90
N ARG A 127 7.75 -7.89 -2.21
CA ARG A 127 9.13 -8.08 -2.71
C ARG A 127 10.06 -6.96 -2.25
N LYS A 128 9.61 -5.70 -2.31
CA LYS A 128 10.38 -4.55 -1.80
C LYS A 128 10.63 -4.67 -0.29
N ALA A 129 9.61 -5.06 0.49
CA ALA A 129 9.75 -5.28 1.92
C ALA A 129 10.80 -6.36 2.22
N ARG A 130 10.74 -7.52 1.55
CA ARG A 130 11.75 -8.59 1.68
C ARG A 130 13.16 -8.13 1.32
N THR A 131 13.31 -7.37 0.23
CA THR A 131 14.62 -6.82 -0.16
C THR A 131 15.17 -5.91 0.94
N ASN A 132 14.36 -4.99 1.48
CA ASN A 132 14.79 -4.09 2.55
C ASN A 132 15.11 -4.84 3.84
N LEU A 133 14.32 -5.85 4.21
CA LEU A 133 14.52 -6.66 5.39
C LEU A 133 15.87 -7.39 5.37
N LYS A 134 16.24 -7.98 4.22
CA LYS A 134 17.51 -8.70 4.04
C LYS A 134 18.75 -7.82 4.18
N GLU A 135 18.60 -6.51 3.99
CA GLU A 135 19.69 -5.55 4.07
C GLU A 135 19.81 -4.88 5.45
N LEU A 136 18.86 -5.14 6.36
CA LEU A 136 18.96 -4.64 7.72
C LEU A 136 19.97 -5.49 8.51
N PRO A 137 20.82 -4.86 9.36
CA PRO A 137 21.78 -5.56 10.20
C PRO A 137 21.10 -6.19 11.43
N LEU A 138 20.09 -7.04 11.19
CA LEU A 138 19.36 -7.76 12.24
C LEU A 138 20.05 -9.07 12.58
N LYS A 139 19.84 -9.55 13.81
CA LYS A 139 20.14 -10.95 14.14
C LYS A 139 19.23 -11.87 13.32
N PRO A 140 19.70 -13.06 12.90
CA PRO A 140 18.88 -14.01 12.13
C PRO A 140 17.51 -14.28 12.74
N GLU A 141 17.45 -14.46 14.06
CA GLU A 141 16.21 -14.69 14.81
C GLU A 141 15.13 -13.62 14.56
N TYR A 142 15.51 -12.34 14.47
CA TYR A 142 14.56 -11.25 14.21
C TYR A 142 14.20 -11.14 12.73
N GLN A 143 15.15 -11.43 11.85
CA GLN A 143 14.90 -11.45 10.42
C GLN A 143 13.88 -12.55 10.06
N ASP A 144 14.01 -13.73 10.67
CA ASP A 144 13.09 -14.85 10.49
C ASP A 144 11.67 -14.52 10.96
N GLN A 145 11.53 -13.85 12.11
CA GLN A 145 10.22 -13.39 12.60
C GLN A 145 9.52 -12.42 11.63
N PHE A 146 10.27 -11.49 11.04
CA PHE A 146 9.69 -10.57 10.04
C PHE A 146 9.39 -11.28 8.71
N GLU A 147 10.21 -12.25 8.29
CA GLU A 147 9.88 -13.07 7.11
C GLU A 147 8.63 -13.94 7.34
N GLU A 148 8.40 -14.43 8.56
CA GLU A 148 7.17 -15.13 8.92
C GLU A 148 5.94 -14.20 8.76
N VAL A 149 6.03 -12.95 9.23
CA VAL A 149 4.98 -11.94 9.02
C VAL A 149 4.74 -11.67 7.53
N LEU A 150 5.80 -11.50 6.74
CA LEU A 150 5.68 -11.29 5.29
C LEU A 150 5.09 -12.51 4.56
N SER A 151 5.42 -13.72 5.03
CA SER A 151 4.89 -14.97 4.47
C SER A 151 3.42 -15.12 4.81
N PHE A 152 3.04 -14.82 6.06
CA PHE A 152 1.64 -14.71 6.46
C PHE A 152 0.87 -13.66 5.67
N LEU A 153 1.48 -12.57 5.22
CA LEU A 153 0.84 -11.60 4.32
C LEU A 153 0.56 -12.21 2.94
N THR A 154 1.46 -13.04 2.41
CA THR A 154 1.35 -13.61 1.06
C THR A 154 0.52 -14.89 0.94
N GLU A 155 0.50 -15.72 1.98
CA GLU A 155 -0.05 -17.08 1.93
C GLU A 155 -1.51 -17.16 2.39
N ARG A 156 -2.15 -16.01 2.61
CA ARG A 156 -3.54 -15.94 3.07
C ARG A 156 -4.46 -16.58 2.04
N LYS A 157 -4.80 -17.85 2.28
CA LYS A 157 -6.01 -18.47 1.75
C LYS A 157 -7.16 -17.87 2.56
N VAL A 158 -7.98 -17.08 1.89
CA VAL A 158 -9.33 -16.77 2.36
C VAL A 158 -10.26 -17.70 1.64
#